data_AF-A0AAV2KR10-F1
#
_entry.id   AF-A0AAV2KR10-F1
#
_cell.length_a   1.000
_cell.length_b   1.000
_cell.length_c   1.000
_cell.angle_alpha   90.00
_cell.angle_beta   90.00
_cell.angle_gamma   90.00
#
_symmetry.space_group_name_H-M   'P 1'
#
loop_
_entity.id
_entity.type
_entity.pdbx_description
1 polymer ?
#
loop_
_entity_poly.entity_id
_entity_poly.type
_entity_poly.pdbx_seq_one_letter_code
_entity_poly.pdbx_strand_id
1 'polypeptide(L)'
;MSEEVSVGDGSEEVSAGDGGEEVSAGDGSEEVSVGDGGEEVSVGDGSEEVSVGDGSEEVSVGDGSEEVSAGNGVRGDGGEEVSAGNGGEEVSAGDGGEEVSAGDGSEEVSVGDGSEEVSVGDGSEEVSAGDGSEEVSAGNGGEEVSAGDGGEEVSAGEWG
;
A
#
# COMPACT_ATOMS: atom_id res chain seq x y z
N MET A 1 -7.46 -21.23 -9.59
CA MET A 1 -6.25 -21.59 -10.34
C MET A 1 -5.51 -20.29 -10.40
N SER A 2 -4.23 -20.26 -10.06
CA SER A 2 -3.50 -19.02 -10.21
C SER A 2 -3.07 -18.82 -11.64
N GLU A 3 -3.22 -17.59 -12.10
CA GLU A 3 -2.80 -17.12 -13.40
C GLU A 3 -1.60 -16.18 -13.17
N GLU A 4 -0.50 -16.45 -13.88
CA GLU A 4 0.75 -15.68 -13.75
C GLU A 4 0.85 -14.68 -14.91
N VAL A 5 1.03 -13.40 -14.60
CA VAL A 5 1.26 -12.32 -15.56
C VAL A 5 2.61 -11.68 -15.27
N SER A 6 3.50 -11.63 -16.26
CA SER A 6 4.80 -10.97 -16.10
C SER A 6 5.17 -10.16 -17.32
N VAL A 7 5.59 -8.91 -17.06
CA VAL A 7 6.20 -8.02 -18.04
C VAL A 7 7.61 -7.61 -17.56
N GLY A 8 8.44 -7.11 -18.47
CA GLY A 8 9.80 -6.66 -18.13
C GLY A 8 9.86 -5.15 -17.97
N ASP A 9 11.08 -4.62 -17.93
CA ASP A 9 11.34 -3.18 -17.79
C ASP A 9 10.79 -2.37 -18.97
N GLY A 10 10.37 -1.13 -18.70
CA GLY A 10 10.07 -0.15 -19.72
C GLY A 10 8.87 0.73 -19.42
N SER A 11 7.86 0.62 -20.26
CA SER A 11 6.58 1.26 -19.97
C SER A 11 5.48 0.30 -20.41
N GLU A 12 4.85 -0.34 -19.44
CA GLU A 12 3.98 -1.49 -19.62
C GLU A 12 2.60 -1.24 -19.01
N GLU A 13 1.57 -1.72 -19.69
CA GLU A 13 0.21 -1.78 -19.15
C GLU A 13 -0.12 -3.26 -18.86
N VAL A 14 -0.48 -3.56 -17.61
CA VAL A 14 -0.77 -4.92 -17.13
C VAL A 14 -2.19 -4.96 -16.58
N SER A 15 -2.97 -5.93 -17.02
CA SER A 15 -4.31 -6.19 -16.48
C SER A 15 -4.51 -7.66 -16.19
N ALA A 16 -4.87 -7.99 -14.95
CA ALA A 16 -5.28 -9.33 -14.54
C ALA A 16 -6.74 -9.31 -14.05
N GLY A 17 -7.38 -10.48 -14.04
CA GLY A 17 -8.81 -10.61 -13.71
C GLY A 17 -9.06 -10.78 -12.22
N ASP A 18 -10.27 -11.19 -11.88
CA ASP A 18 -10.61 -11.64 -10.53
C ASP A 18 -10.05 -13.05 -10.29
N GLY A 19 -9.60 -13.35 -9.08
CA GLY A 19 -9.34 -14.72 -8.67
C GLY A 19 -8.18 -14.84 -7.71
N GLY A 20 -7.05 -15.31 -8.23
CA GLY A 20 -5.83 -15.32 -7.46
C GLY A 20 -4.68 -15.32 -8.45
N GLU A 21 -4.22 -14.15 -8.79
CA GLU A 21 -3.30 -13.83 -9.85
C GLU A 21 -1.94 -13.49 -9.23
N GLU A 22 -0.88 -13.90 -9.91
CA GLU A 22 0.49 -13.57 -9.55
C GLU A 22 1.00 -12.61 -10.65
N VAL A 23 1.10 -11.32 -10.34
CA VAL A 23 1.44 -10.26 -11.28
C VAL A 23 2.82 -9.67 -10.96
N SER A 24 3.71 -9.65 -11.94
CA SER A 24 5.03 -9.02 -11.81
C SER A 24 5.31 -8.07 -12.98
N ALA A 25 5.69 -6.84 -12.67
CA ALA A 25 6.19 -5.88 -13.65
C ALA A 25 7.60 -5.41 -13.27
N GLY A 26 8.40 -5.05 -14.27
CA GLY A 26 9.81 -4.68 -14.09
C GLY A 26 9.97 -3.23 -13.64
N ASP A 27 11.17 -2.68 -13.85
CA ASP A 27 11.46 -1.27 -13.57
C ASP A 27 10.96 -0.37 -14.71
N GLY A 28 10.48 0.84 -14.41
CA GLY A 28 10.18 1.80 -15.45
C GLY A 28 8.99 2.72 -15.17
N SER A 29 7.93 2.54 -15.96
CA SER A 29 6.68 3.27 -15.79
C SER A 29 5.52 2.35 -16.12
N GLU A 30 5.05 1.65 -15.10
CA GLU A 30 4.11 0.54 -15.22
C GLU A 30 2.71 0.96 -14.73
N GLU A 31 1.68 0.65 -15.51
CA GLU A 31 0.28 0.74 -15.08
C GLU A 31 -0.25 -0.68 -14.83
N VAL A 32 -0.50 -1.05 -13.58
CA VAL A 32 -0.94 -2.39 -13.17
C VAL A 32 -2.34 -2.33 -12.57
N SER A 33 -3.28 -3.11 -13.13
CA SER A 33 -4.63 -3.26 -12.58
C SER A 33 -4.99 -4.73 -12.40
N VAL A 34 -5.33 -5.14 -11.17
CA VAL A 34 -5.75 -6.50 -10.83
C VAL A 34 -7.17 -6.47 -10.24
N GLY A 35 -7.94 -7.52 -10.50
CA GLY A 35 -9.32 -7.63 -10.02
C GLY A 35 -9.44 -7.98 -8.54
N ASP A 36 -10.62 -8.43 -8.15
CA ASP A 36 -10.91 -8.86 -6.77
C ASP A 36 -10.39 -10.28 -6.53
N GLY A 37 -9.87 -10.60 -5.34
CA GLY A 37 -9.51 -11.97 -5.03
C GLY A 37 -8.42 -12.14 -3.99
N GLY A 38 -7.47 -13.02 -4.32
CA GLY A 38 -6.30 -13.28 -3.49
C GLY A 38 -5.06 -13.09 -4.36
N GLU A 39 -4.67 -11.83 -4.53
CA GLU A 39 -3.76 -11.36 -5.57
C GLU A 39 -2.36 -11.11 -5.00
N GLU A 40 -1.31 -11.50 -5.72
CA GLU A 40 0.08 -11.19 -5.37
C GLU A 40 0.64 -10.28 -6.48
N VAL A 41 0.93 -9.01 -6.16
CA VAL A 41 1.42 -8.00 -7.11
C VAL A 41 2.80 -7.50 -6.69
N SER A 42 3.76 -7.55 -7.62
CA SER A 42 5.11 -7.01 -7.41
C SER A 42 5.53 -6.13 -8.60
N VAL A 43 5.79 -4.86 -8.35
CA VAL A 43 6.28 -3.91 -9.36
C VAL A 43 7.67 -3.41 -8.97
N GLY A 44 8.53 -3.16 -9.96
CA GLY A 44 9.90 -2.70 -9.77
C GLY A 44 10.00 -1.24 -9.36
N ASP A 45 11.19 -0.67 -9.57
CA ASP A 45 11.51 0.73 -9.26
C ASP A 45 11.09 1.66 -10.42
N GLY A 46 10.63 2.89 -10.12
CA GLY A 46 10.40 3.89 -11.16
C GLY A 46 9.27 4.90 -10.93
N SER A 47 8.25 4.83 -11.78
CA SER A 47 7.03 5.62 -11.64
C SER A 47 5.80 4.79 -12.02
N GLU A 48 5.21 4.16 -11.02
CA GLU A 48 4.25 3.07 -11.14
C GLU A 48 2.86 3.53 -10.70
N GLU A 49 1.82 3.06 -11.37
CA GLU A 49 0.43 3.16 -10.91
C GLU A 49 -0.12 1.74 -10.69
N VAL A 50 -0.41 1.37 -9.45
CA VAL A 50 -0.90 0.03 -9.07
C VAL A 50 -2.29 0.14 -8.47
N SER A 51 -3.24 -0.61 -9.02
CA SER A 51 -4.59 -0.75 -8.47
C SER A 51 -4.96 -2.21 -8.33
N VAL A 52 -5.35 -2.62 -7.13
CA VAL A 52 -5.88 -3.96 -6.85
C VAL A 52 -7.31 -3.87 -6.32
N GLY A 53 -8.11 -4.91 -6.56
CA GLY A 53 -9.50 -4.98 -6.14
C GLY A 53 -9.68 -5.28 -4.65
N ASP A 54 -10.89 -5.68 -4.28
CA ASP A 54 -11.22 -6.09 -2.91
C ASP A 54 -10.77 -7.55 -2.65
N GLY A 55 -10.26 -7.84 -1.45
CA GLY A 55 -9.99 -9.21 -1.04
C GLY A 55 -8.85 -9.39 -0.03
N SER A 56 -7.94 -10.30 -0.35
CA SER A 56 -6.73 -10.56 0.44
C SER A 56 -5.53 -10.43 -0.48
N GLU A 57 -5.07 -9.21 -0.69
CA GLU A 57 -4.04 -8.84 -1.64
C GLU A 57 -2.68 -8.66 -0.95
N GLU A 58 -1.60 -9.09 -1.60
CA GLU A 58 -0.22 -8.74 -1.24
C GLU A 58 0.35 -7.85 -2.36
N VAL A 59 0.55 -6.56 -2.09
CA VAL A 59 1.07 -5.57 -3.04
C VAL A 59 2.45 -5.11 -2.59
N SER A 60 3.43 -5.18 -3.49
CA SER A 60 4.77 -4.63 -3.27
C SER A 60 5.18 -3.77 -4.47
N VAL A 61 5.60 -2.54 -4.20
CA VAL A 61 6.19 -1.63 -5.21
C VAL A 61 7.60 -1.21 -4.78
N GLY A 62 8.43 -0.84 -5.76
CA GLY A 62 9.84 -0.53 -5.58
C GLY A 62 10.12 0.84 -4.98
N ASP A 63 11.32 1.36 -5.25
CA ASP A 63 11.71 2.74 -4.93
C ASP A 63 11.38 3.68 -6.10
N GLY A 64 10.78 4.85 -5.85
CA GLY A 64 10.50 5.77 -6.96
C GLY A 64 9.50 6.89 -6.67
N SER A 65 8.51 7.01 -7.55
CA SER A 65 7.28 7.73 -7.28
C SER A 65 6.09 6.87 -7.71
N GLU A 66 5.54 6.14 -6.76
CA GLU A 66 4.53 5.10 -6.95
C GLU A 66 3.17 5.60 -6.43
N GLU A 67 2.09 5.30 -7.16
CA GLU A 67 0.71 5.47 -6.70
C GLU A 67 0.10 4.07 -6.51
N VAL A 68 -0.28 3.73 -5.28
CA VAL A 68 -0.87 2.42 -4.93
C VAL A 68 -2.28 2.60 -4.38
N SER A 69 -3.25 1.93 -4.99
CA SER A 69 -4.63 1.83 -4.49
C SER A 69 -5.00 0.37 -4.28
N ALA A 70 -5.13 -0.04 -3.01
CA ALA A 70 -5.73 -1.31 -2.62
C ALA A 70 -7.22 -1.15 -2.31
N GLY A 71 -8.00 -2.22 -2.53
CA GLY A 71 -9.43 -2.28 -2.27
C GLY A 71 -9.75 -2.36 -0.78
N ASN A 72 -10.84 -3.06 -0.45
CA ASN A 72 -11.23 -3.32 0.94
C ASN A 72 -10.91 -4.75 1.37
N GLY A 73 -10.24 -4.89 2.51
CA GLY A 73 -9.82 -6.18 3.02
C GLY A 73 -10.96 -7.03 3.56
N VAL A 74 -10.70 -8.33 3.68
CA VAL A 74 -11.65 -9.27 4.28
C VAL A 74 -11.59 -9.22 5.82
N ARG A 75 -12.64 -8.69 6.45
CA ARG A 75 -12.79 -8.69 7.92
C ARG A 75 -12.55 -10.07 8.55
N GLY A 76 -11.44 -10.20 9.28
CA GLY A 76 -11.14 -11.30 10.19
C GLY A 76 -10.36 -12.50 9.64
N ASP A 77 -10.00 -12.49 8.35
CA ASP A 77 -9.14 -13.48 7.70
C ASP A 77 -8.37 -12.78 6.55
N GLY A 78 -7.27 -12.08 6.86
CA GLY A 78 -6.37 -11.43 5.88
C GLY A 78 -6.96 -10.18 5.24
N GLY A 79 -6.52 -9.00 5.71
CA GLY A 79 -6.65 -7.78 4.93
C GLY A 79 -5.56 -7.71 3.86
N GLU A 80 -5.49 -6.57 3.18
CA GLU A 80 -4.46 -6.20 2.23
C GLU A 80 -3.13 -5.92 2.95
N GLU A 81 -2.06 -6.50 2.42
CA GLU A 81 -0.69 -6.17 2.80
C GLU A 81 -0.11 -5.30 1.69
N VAL A 82 0.15 -4.03 1.97
CA VAL A 82 0.74 -3.08 1.01
C VAL A 82 2.12 -2.65 1.50
N SER A 83 3.14 -2.85 0.65
CA SER A 83 4.51 -2.44 0.91
C SER A 83 5.02 -1.55 -0.22
N ALA A 84 5.30 -0.28 0.11
CA ALA A 84 5.92 0.66 -0.80
C ALA A 84 7.37 0.93 -0.36
N GLY A 85 8.27 1.08 -1.34
CA GLY A 85 9.68 1.34 -1.10
C GLY A 85 9.95 2.76 -0.63
N ASN A 86 11.13 3.27 -0.98
CA ASN A 86 11.55 4.62 -0.62
C ASN A 86 11.29 5.57 -1.77
N GLY A 87 10.76 6.75 -1.49
CA GLY A 87 10.58 7.70 -2.57
C GLY A 87 9.57 8.78 -2.24
N GLY A 88 8.60 8.91 -3.14
CA GLY A 88 7.45 9.78 -2.97
C GLY A 88 6.23 8.99 -3.37
N GLU A 89 5.69 8.26 -2.40
CA GLU A 89 4.65 7.26 -2.55
C GLU A 89 3.30 7.81 -2.12
N GLU A 90 2.27 7.57 -2.93
CA GLU A 90 0.88 7.80 -2.57
C GLU A 90 0.20 6.43 -2.37
N VAL A 91 -0.05 6.04 -1.13
CA VAL A 91 -0.64 4.74 -0.79
C VAL A 91 -2.03 4.92 -0.19
N SER A 92 -3.03 4.29 -0.81
CA SER A 92 -4.40 4.21 -0.30
C SER A 92 -4.81 2.74 -0.13
N ALA A 93 -5.24 2.38 1.07
CA ALA A 93 -5.93 1.10 1.33
C ALA A 93 -7.34 1.38 1.87
N GLY A 94 -8.27 0.46 1.60
CA GLY A 94 -9.69 0.64 1.92
C GLY A 94 -10.06 0.33 3.36
N ASP A 95 -11.32 -0.08 3.56
CA ASP A 95 -11.84 -0.45 4.87
C ASP A 95 -11.51 -1.93 5.17
N GLY A 96 -11.05 -2.23 6.37
CA GLY A 96 -10.93 -3.63 6.77
C GLY A 96 -9.96 -3.86 7.91
N GLY A 97 -8.85 -4.50 7.59
CA GLY A 97 -7.80 -4.80 8.54
C GLY A 97 -6.49 -4.91 7.79
N GLU A 98 -6.08 -3.77 7.26
CA GLU A 98 -4.99 -3.63 6.31
C GLU A 98 -3.66 -3.42 7.06
N GLU A 99 -2.59 -3.94 6.46
CA GLU A 99 -1.22 -3.74 6.90
C GLU A 99 -0.48 -2.94 5.84
N VAL A 100 -0.18 -1.68 6.13
CA VAL A 100 0.50 -0.77 5.18
C VAL A 100 1.87 -0.39 5.70
N SER A 101 2.90 -0.61 4.88
CA SER A 101 4.26 -0.17 5.12
C SER A 101 4.73 0.72 3.97
N ALA A 102 5.22 1.92 4.28
CA ALA A 102 5.94 2.77 3.34
C ALA A 102 7.36 3.05 3.85
N GLY A 103 8.31 3.20 2.94
CA GLY A 103 9.73 3.37 3.25
C GLY A 103 10.10 4.77 3.75
N ASP A 104 11.36 5.14 3.53
CA ASP A 104 11.87 6.47 3.84
C ASP A 104 11.61 7.43 2.67
N GLY A 105 11.12 8.63 2.92
CA GLY A 105 10.93 9.56 1.80
C GLY A 105 9.95 10.69 2.07
N SER A 106 8.97 10.82 1.20
CA SER A 106 7.87 11.77 1.33
C SER A 106 6.59 11.05 0.96
N GLU A 107 6.07 10.27 1.90
CA GLU A 107 4.99 9.34 1.68
C GLU A 107 3.65 9.94 2.15
N GLU A 108 2.61 9.77 1.34
CA GLU A 108 1.21 10.06 1.67
C GLU A 108 0.46 8.74 1.82
N VAL A 109 0.14 8.34 3.05
CA VAL A 109 -0.54 7.07 3.35
C VAL A 109 -1.94 7.33 3.88
N SER A 110 -2.95 6.72 3.26
CA SER A 110 -4.34 6.75 3.70
C SER A 110 -4.90 5.34 3.86
N VAL A 111 -5.51 5.07 5.00
CA VAL A 111 -6.24 3.81 5.27
C VAL A 111 -7.67 4.09 5.70
N GLY A 112 -8.60 3.20 5.37
CA GLY A 112 -10.02 3.34 5.65
C GLY A 112 -10.42 3.06 7.10
N ASP A 113 -11.69 2.70 7.28
CA ASP A 113 -12.25 2.36 8.60
C ASP A 113 -11.98 0.88 8.93
N GLY A 114 -11.49 0.59 10.14
CA GLY A 114 -11.26 -0.81 10.51
C GLY A 114 -10.25 -1.05 11.62
N SER A 115 -9.37 -2.00 11.41
CA SER A 115 -8.30 -2.33 12.35
C SER A 115 -6.99 -2.36 11.60
N GLU A 116 -6.44 -1.18 11.39
CA GLU A 116 -5.35 -0.93 10.46
C GLU A 116 -4.00 -0.86 11.19
N GLU A 117 -2.95 -1.45 10.59
CA GLU A 117 -1.57 -1.26 11.03
C GLU A 117 -0.79 -0.50 9.94
N VAL A 118 -0.34 0.72 10.27
CA VAL A 118 0.40 1.58 9.34
C VAL A 118 1.79 1.86 9.88
N SER A 119 2.81 1.60 9.08
CA SER A 119 4.21 1.93 9.36
C SER A 119 4.80 2.78 8.25
N VAL A 120 5.33 3.96 8.59
CA VAL A 120 6.08 4.81 7.66
C VAL A 120 7.49 5.05 8.17
N GLY A 121 8.46 5.18 7.25
CA GLY A 121 9.88 5.34 7.55
C GLY A 121 10.27 6.74 8.05
N ASP A 122 11.54 7.09 7.85
CA ASP A 122 12.07 8.42 8.14
C ASP A 122 11.80 9.37 6.97
N GLY A 123 11.35 10.61 7.23
CA GLY A 123 11.14 11.58 6.16
C GLY A 123 10.06 12.62 6.42
N SER A 124 9.30 12.96 5.38
CA SER A 124 8.18 13.91 5.45
C SER A 124 6.89 13.17 5.15
N GLU A 125 6.29 12.61 6.19
CA GLU A 125 5.19 11.64 6.04
C GLU A 125 3.85 12.25 6.41
N GLU A 126 2.83 12.02 5.58
CA GLU A 126 1.43 12.33 5.89
C GLU A 126 0.64 11.02 6.01
N VAL A 127 0.14 10.71 7.20
CA VAL A 127 -0.67 9.50 7.45
C VAL A 127 -2.07 9.89 7.89
N SER A 128 -3.08 9.37 7.18
CA SER A 128 -4.50 9.52 7.53
C SER A 128 -5.16 8.15 7.71
N ALA A 129 -5.61 7.84 8.91
CA ALA A 129 -6.40 6.65 9.19
C ALA A 129 -7.87 7.00 9.47
N GLY A 130 -8.79 6.13 9.07
CA GLY A 130 -10.23 6.24 9.31
C GLY A 130 -10.65 6.02 10.77
N ASP A 131 -11.91 5.63 10.96
CA ASP A 131 -12.47 5.29 12.27
C ASP A 131 -12.22 3.81 12.62
N GLY A 132 -11.92 3.49 13.88
CA GLY A 132 -11.71 2.09 14.28
C GLY A 132 -10.68 1.83 15.37
N SER A 133 -9.78 0.88 15.13
CA SER A 133 -8.65 0.56 16.02
C SER A 133 -7.35 0.51 15.24
N GLU A 134 -6.65 1.64 15.23
CA GLU A 134 -5.52 1.91 14.36
C GLU A 134 -4.20 1.88 15.16
N GLU A 135 -3.20 1.17 14.65
CA GLU A 135 -1.82 1.27 15.12
C GLU A 135 -0.99 1.98 14.05
N VAL A 136 -0.51 3.20 14.35
CA VAL A 136 0.33 3.98 13.43
C VAL A 136 1.71 4.19 14.03
N SER A 137 2.75 3.74 13.30
CA SER A 137 4.15 3.97 13.64
C SER A 137 4.81 4.81 12.55
N ALA A 138 5.40 5.93 12.92
CA ALA A 138 6.18 6.77 12.02
C ALA A 138 7.62 6.91 12.52
N GLY A 139 8.57 6.95 11.59
CA GLY A 139 9.99 7.17 11.85
C GLY A 139 10.31 8.59 12.33
N ASN A 140 11.50 9.07 11.99
CA ASN A 140 11.97 10.40 12.36
C ASN A 140 11.89 11.38 11.18
N GLY A 141 11.66 12.65 11.49
CA GLY A 141 11.44 13.64 10.43
C GLY A 141 10.30 14.60 10.75
N GLY A 142 9.55 14.99 9.72
CA GLY A 142 8.38 15.83 9.86
C GLY A 142 7.13 15.05 9.50
N GLU A 143 6.45 14.50 10.50
CA GLU A 143 5.29 13.64 10.29
C GLU A 143 3.99 14.35 10.67
N GLU A 144 2.98 14.21 9.82
CA GLU A 144 1.60 14.59 10.11
C GLU A 144 0.73 13.33 10.15
N VAL A 145 0.37 12.89 11.37
CA VAL A 145 -0.53 11.73 11.56
C VAL A 145 -1.90 12.21 12.05
N SER A 146 -2.94 11.80 11.33
CA SER A 146 -4.35 11.99 11.69
C SER A 146 -5.05 10.63 11.74
N ALA A 147 -5.86 10.41 12.77
CA ALA A 147 -6.73 9.24 12.88
C ALA A 147 -8.16 9.69 13.22
N GLY A 148 -9.15 8.89 12.80
CA GLY A 148 -10.57 9.12 13.05
C GLY A 148 -10.98 8.90 14.51
N ASP A 149 -12.26 8.59 14.72
CA ASP A 149 -12.80 8.23 16.03
C ASP A 149 -12.58 6.73 16.31
N GLY A 150 -11.99 6.36 17.45
CA GLY A 150 -11.64 4.96 17.68
C GLY A 150 -10.85 4.70 18.95
N GLY A 151 -10.08 3.61 18.94
CA GLY A 151 -9.04 3.34 19.92
C GLY A 151 -7.70 3.27 19.20
N GLU A 152 -6.92 4.34 19.29
CA GLU A 152 -5.75 4.54 18.44
C GLU A 152 -4.45 4.46 19.24
N GLU A 153 -3.44 3.82 18.68
CA GLU A 153 -2.07 3.85 19.17
C GLU A 153 -1.16 4.50 18.11
N VAL A 154 -0.91 5.81 18.25
CA VAL A 154 0.02 6.55 17.39
C VAL A 154 1.37 6.71 18.08
N SER A 155 2.42 6.25 17.41
CA SER A 155 3.82 6.47 17.81
C SER A 155 4.58 7.15 16.68
N ALA A 156 5.18 8.30 16.96
CA ALA A 156 6.06 9.00 16.02
C ALA A 156 7.46 9.11 16.64
N GLY A 157 8.50 8.97 15.82
CA GLY A 157 9.89 9.17 16.19
C GLY A 157 10.15 10.57 16.74
N GLU A 158 11.22 10.70 17.51
CA GLU A 158 11.46 11.87 18.36
C GLU A 158 11.81 13.10 17.50
N TRP A 159 10.97 14.15 17.54
CA TRP A 159 11.23 15.47 16.95
C TRP A 159 12.60 16.01 17.43
N GLY A 160 13.62 15.95 16.57
CA GLY A 160 14.99 16.43 16.85
C GLY A 160 15.16 17.95 16.79
#